data_AF-A0A4R9PWE3-F1
#
_entry.id   AF-A0A4R9PWE3-F1
#
_cell.length_a   1.000
_cell.length_b   1.000
_cell.length_c   1.000
_cell.angle_alpha   90.00
_cell.angle_beta   90.00
_cell.angle_gamma   90.00
#
_symmetry.space_group_name_H-M   'P 1'
#
loop_
_entity.id
_entity.type
_entity.pdbx_description
1 polymer ?
#
loop_
_entity_poly.entity_id
_entity_poly.type
_entity_poly.pdbx_seq_one_letter_code
_entity_poly.pdbx_strand_id
1 'polypeptide(L)' 'MAKRTQVPFTEPVIIPCLFVSGIATEFMPTFVRIIGWVELPSLPNEPHEKRIISRLVLPTDVARELVAALQNGLPARPNN' A
#
# COMPACT_ATOMS: atom_id res chain seq x y z
N MET A 1 4.89 -25.01 28.88
CA MET A 1 4.20 -24.65 27.63
C MET A 1 3.64 -23.24 27.77
N ALA A 2 4.15 -22.27 27.01
CA ALA A 2 3.68 -20.89 27.08
C ALA A 2 2.25 -20.78 26.54
N LYS A 3 1.35 -20.20 27.34
CA LYS A 3 -0.06 -19.96 26.98
C LYS A 3 -0.08 -18.98 25.80
N ARG A 4 -0.45 -19.46 24.60
CA ARG A 4 -0.70 -18.59 23.44
C ARG A 4 -1.89 -17.71 23.79
N THR A 5 -1.64 -16.45 24.14
CA THR A 5 -2.69 -15.45 24.29
C THR A 5 -3.31 -15.23 22.92
N GLN A 6 -4.51 -15.77 22.71
CA GLN A 6 -5.28 -15.53 21.52
C GLN A 6 -5.64 -14.04 21.50
N VAL A 7 -5.05 -13.31 20.56
CA VAL A 7 -5.29 -11.88 20.37
C VAL A 7 -6.79 -11.74 20.03
N PRO A 8 -7.55 -10.88 20.72
CA PRO A 8 -8.97 -10.70 20.40
C PRO A 8 -9.09 -10.28 18.93
N PHE A 9 -10.05 -10.88 18.22
CA PHE A 9 -10.42 -10.43 16.89
C PHE A 9 -11.03 -9.03 17.03
N THR A 10 -10.19 -8.01 16.92
CA THR A 10 -10.64 -6.62 16.86
C THR A 10 -11.31 -6.42 15.51
N GLU A 11 -12.49 -5.80 15.51
CA GLU A 11 -13.14 -5.35 14.28
C GLU A 11 -12.13 -4.58 13.41
N PRO A 12 -12.18 -4.71 12.07
CA PRO A 12 -11.30 -3.96 11.20
C PRO A 12 -11.51 -2.47 11.45
N VAL A 13 -10.54 -1.82 12.09
CA VAL A 13 -10.53 -0.36 12.21
C VAL A 13 -10.38 0.16 10.79
N ILE A 14 -11.38 0.88 10.30
CA ILE A 14 -11.27 1.66 9.06
C ILE A 14 -10.18 2.68 9.36
N ILE A 15 -8.99 2.52 8.79
CA ILE A 15 -7.89 3.47 8.95
C ILE A 15 -8.14 4.57 7.91
N PRO A 16 -8.60 5.77 8.31
CA PRO A 16 -8.81 6.84 7.36
C PRO A 16 -7.45 7.30 6.85
N CYS A 17 -7.25 7.23 5.53
CA CYS A 17 -6.06 7.68 4.81
C CYS A 17 -4.76 7.00 5.28
N LEU A 18 -4.49 5.79 4.77
CA LEU A 18 -3.18 5.15 4.92
C LEU A 18 -2.12 5.95 4.16
N PHE A 19 -1.31 6.72 4.89
CA PHE A 19 -0.08 7.29 4.34
C PHE A 19 0.95 6.17 4.18
N VAL A 20 1.35 5.94 2.93
CA VAL A 20 2.36 4.95 2.56
C VAL A 20 3.67 5.68 2.28
N SER A 21 4.79 5.12 2.75
CA SER A 21 6.12 5.64 2.39
C SER A 21 6.59 5.13 1.04
N GLY A 22 5.99 4.05 0.53
CA GLY A 22 6.26 3.54 -0.80
C GLY A 22 5.11 2.72 -1.37
N ILE A 23 5.12 2.61 -2.70
CA ILE A 23 4.17 1.81 -3.47
C ILE A 23 4.90 0.95 -4.50
N ALA A 24 4.34 -0.22 -4.79
CA ALA A 24 4.72 -1.05 -5.93
C ALA A 24 3.46 -1.44 -6.70
N THR A 25 3.62 -1.62 -8.01
CA THR A 25 2.53 -2.02 -8.90
C THR A 25 2.89 -3.33 -9.58
N GLU A 26 2.01 -4.31 -9.47
CA GLU A 26 2.10 -5.59 -10.17
C GLU A 26 1.02 -5.64 -11.25
N PHE A 27 1.41 -5.99 -12.48
CA PHE A 27 0.50 -6.08 -13.62
C PHE A 27 0.23 -7.53 -13.95
N MET A 28 -1.03 -7.95 -13.83
CA MET A 28 -1.51 -9.27 -14.22
C MET A 28 -2.43 -9.14 -15.44
N PRO A 29 -2.73 -10.24 -16.16
CA PRO A 29 -3.51 -10.15 -17.40
C PRO A 29 -4.89 -9.48 -17.24
N THR A 30 -5.55 -9.67 -16.10
CA THR A 30 -6.93 -9.21 -15.86
C THR A 30 -7.07 -8.16 -14.76
N PHE A 31 -5.99 -7.89 -14.02
CA PHE A 31 -6.01 -6.91 -12.93
C PHE A 31 -4.64 -6.31 -12.67
N VAL A 32 -4.64 -5.16 -12.03
CA VAL A 32 -3.47 -4.49 -11.48
C VAL A 32 -3.54 -4.54 -9.97
N ARG A 33 -2.42 -4.81 -9.31
CA ARG A 33 -2.31 -4.76 -7.85
C ARG A 33 -1.37 -3.64 -7.45
N ILE A 34 -1.86 -2.73 -6.61
CA ILE A 34 -1.07 -1.67 -5.99
C ILE A 34 -0.82 -2.09 -4.54
N ILE A 35 0.45 -2.17 -4.15
CA ILE A 35 0.88 -2.55 -2.81
C ILE A 35 1.51 -1.33 -2.16
N GLY A 36 0.93 -0.89 -1.05
CA GLY A 36 1.45 0.21 -0.25
C GLY A 36 2.11 -0.29 1.03
N TRP A 37 3.29 0.23 1.36
CA TRP A 37 4.00 -0.08 2.60
C TRP A 37 4.42 1.19 3.35
N VAL A 38 4.74 0.99 4.62
CA VAL A 38 5.51 1.93 5.43
C VAL A 38 6.87 1.34 5.76
N GLU A 39 7.89 2.19 5.75
CA GLU A 39 9.21 1.88 6.27
C GLU A 39 9.16 2.05 7.79
N LEU A 40 9.55 1.01 8.52
CA LEU A 40 9.67 1.10 9.97
C LEU A 40 10.99 1.78 10.32
N PRO A 41 11.04 2.61 11.38
CA PRO A 41 12.30 3.11 11.91
C PRO A 41 13.22 1.93 12.23
N SER A 42 14.45 1.96 11.70
CA SER A 42 15.46 0.95 11.97
C SER A 42 16.37 1.41 13.12
N LEU A 43 16.71 0.49 14.03
CA LEU A 43 17.82 0.69 14.96
C LEU A 43 19.15 0.43 14.24
N PRO A 44 20.31 0.93 14.74
CA PRO A 44 21.60 0.84 14.04
C PRO A 44 22.05 -0.57 13.64
N ASN A 45 21.53 -1.62 14.28
CA ASN A 45 21.86 -3.03 14.03
C ASN A 45 20.68 -3.85 13.48
N GLU A 46 19.60 -3.18 13.06
CA GLU A 46 18.41 -3.85 12.53
C GLU A 46 18.30 -3.67 11.01
N PRO A 47 17.87 -4.71 10.28
CA PRO A 47 17.60 -4.57 8.86
C PRO A 47 16.42 -3.60 8.64
N HIS A 48 16.47 -2.83 7.56
CA HIS A 48 15.34 -1.99 7.17
C HIS A 48 14.13 -2.87 6.85
N GLU A 49 13.05 -2.68 7.61
CA GLU A 49 11.82 -3.44 7.44
C GLU A 49 10.75 -2.61 6.72
N LYS A 50 10.12 -3.21 5.71
CA LYS A 50 8.95 -2.67 5.02
C LYS A 50 7.71 -3.42 5.46
N ARG A 51 6.76 -2.72 6.06
CA ARG A 51 5.48 -3.31 6.47
C ARG A 51 4.41 -2.96 5.45
N ILE A 52 3.87 -3.98 4.78
CA ILE A 52 2.74 -3.80 3.87
C ILE A 52 1.49 -3.45 4.70
N ILE A 53 0.90 -2.30 4.41
CA ILE A 53 -0.28 -1.79 5.12
C ILE A 53 -1.50 -1.67 4.20
N SER A 54 -1.30 -1.70 2.87
CA SER A 54 -2.40 -1.65 1.91
C SER A 54 -2.14 -2.55 0.71
N ARG A 55 -3.20 -3.19 0.21
CA ARG A 55 -3.23 -3.90 -1.07
C ARG A 55 -4.54 -3.53 -1.77
N LEU A 56 -4.42 -2.87 -2.90
CA LEU A 56 -5.54 -2.51 -3.75
C LEU A 56 -5.46 -3.34 -5.04
N VAL A 57 -6.49 -4.13 -5.32
CA VAL A 57 -6.61 -4.93 -6.54
C VAL A 57 -7.68 -4.29 -7.41
N LEU A 58 -7.31 -3.93 -8.63
CA LEU A 58 -8.16 -3.24 -9.58
C LEU A 58 -8.28 -4.06 -10.86
N PRO A 59 -9.48 -4.34 -11.36
CA PRO A 59 -9.68 -4.77 -12.74
C PRO A 59 -8.97 -3.81 -13.73
N THR A 60 -8.51 -4.34 -14.87
CA THR A 60 -7.69 -3.56 -15.82
C THR A 60 -8.38 -2.29 -16.34
N ASP A 61 -9.69 -2.32 -16.55
CA ASP A 61 -10.52 -1.17 -16.93
C ASP A 61 -10.54 -0.10 -15.84
N VAL A 62 -10.81 -0.49 -14.59
CA VAL A 62 -10.79 0.42 -13.43
C VAL A 62 -9.40 1.02 -13.21
N ALA A 63 -8.34 0.25 -13.41
CA ALA A 63 -6.97 0.74 -13.31
C ALA A 63 -6.66 1.82 -14.38
N ARG A 64 -7.21 1.68 -15.59
CA ARG A 64 -7.07 2.70 -16.64
C ARG A 64 -7.81 3.99 -16.29
N GLU A 65 -9.02 3.88 -15.77
CA GLU A 65 -9.80 5.03 -15.29
C GLU A 65 -9.06 5.78 -14.17
N LEU A 66 -8.47 5.04 -13.23
CA LEU A 66 -7.65 5.62 -12.16
C LEU A 66 -6.46 6.40 -12.73
N VAL A 67 -5.74 5.84 -13.70
CA VAL A 67 -4.61 6.54 -14.34
C VAL A 67 -5.07 7.83 -15.01
N ALA A 68 -6.18 7.81 -15.75
CA ALA A 68 -6.72 8.98 -16.41
C ALA A 68 -7.12 10.06 -15.38
N ALA A 69 -7.79 9.68 -14.31
CA ALA A 69 -8.18 10.59 -13.23
C ALA A 69 -6.94 11.22 -12.56
N LEU A 70 -5.90 10.43 -12.28
CA LEU A 70 -4.65 10.93 -11.68
C LEU A 70 -3.90 11.88 -12.62
N GLN A 71 -3.83 11.57 -13.92
CA GLN A 71 -3.19 12.46 -14.91
C GLN A 71 -3.91 13.81 -15.03
N ASN A 72 -5.23 13.83 -14.89
CA ASN A 72 -6.01 15.06 -14.94
C ASN A 72 -5.96 15.86 -13.63
N GLY A 73 -5.84 15.18 -12.49
CA GLY A 73 -5.87 15.81 -11.16
C GLY A 73 -4.49 16.22 -10.62
N LEU A 74 -3.41 15.60 -11.08
CA LEU A 74 -2.06 15.90 -10.62
C LEU A 74 -1.44 17.06 -11.43
N PRO A 75 -0.72 17.98 -10.78
CA PRO A 75 0.04 18.99 -11.51
C PRO A 75 1.10 18.32 -12.38
N ALA A 76 1.42 18.96 -13.52
CA ALA A 76 2.50 18.51 -14.38
C ALA A 76 3.79 18.33 -13.58
N ARG A 77 4.50 17.24 -13.84
CA ARG A 77 5.78 16.96 -13.19
C ARG A 77 6.72 18.14 -13.49
N PRO A 78 7.34 18.78 -12.47
CA PRO A 78 8.33 19.82 -12.73
C PRO A 78 9.48 19.23 -13.53
N ASN A 79 9.84 19.90 -14.63
CA ASN A 79 11.02 19.56 -15.42
C ASN A 79 12.26 19.88 -14.57
N ASN A 80 13.00 18.86 -14.14
CA ASN A 80 14.36 19.00 -13.63
C ASN A 80 15.34 18.73 -14.76
#